data_AF-A0A7V9C2B4-F1
#
_entry.id   AF-A0A7V9C2B4-F1
#
_cell.length_a   1.000
_cell.length_b   1.000
_cell.length_c   1.000
_cell.angle_alpha   90.00
_cell.angle_beta   90.00
_cell.angle_gamma   90.00
#
_symmetry.space_group_name_H-M   'P 1'
#
loop_
_entity.id
_entity.type
_entity.pdbx_description
1 polymer ?
#
loop_
_entity_poly.entity_id
_entity_poly.type
_entity_poly.pdbx_seq_one_letter_code
_entity_poly.pdbx_strand_id
1 'polypeptide(L)'
;MSQNEPGLELHEWETRWQELKPLFEEDAAGTLPEACDFVEQTLRERELDPDTTPGEPDELLSAYRAARETADRIERGEVVDPGDIAAAVDNLRAVYETLRATRSG
;
A
#
# COMPACT_ATOMS: atom_id res chain seq x y z
N MET A 1 23.44 2.18 -15.63
CA MET A 1 22.07 1.64 -15.61
C MET A 1 22.03 0.71 -14.42
N SER A 2 21.38 1.15 -13.34
CA SER A 2 21.50 0.51 -12.03
C SER A 2 20.88 -0.88 -12.05
N GLN A 3 21.64 -1.82 -11.52
CA GLN A 3 21.30 -3.22 -11.33
C GLN A 3 20.15 -3.28 -10.32
N ASN A 4 18.93 -3.53 -10.78
CA ASN A 4 17.81 -3.81 -9.89
C ASN A 4 17.84 -5.29 -9.56
N GLU A 5 18.70 -5.66 -8.59
CA GLU A 5 18.75 -7.02 -8.11
C GLU A 5 17.46 -7.30 -7.33
N PRO A 6 16.63 -8.27 -7.75
CA PRO A 6 15.33 -8.50 -7.13
C PRO A 6 15.38 -8.76 -5.61
N GLY A 7 16.51 -9.24 -5.07
CA GLY A 7 16.67 -9.40 -3.62
C GLY A 7 16.82 -8.10 -2.83
N LEU A 8 17.32 -7.03 -3.46
CA LEU A 8 17.60 -5.75 -2.80
C LEU A 8 16.31 -4.98 -2.55
N GLU A 9 15.42 -4.94 -3.53
CA GLU A 9 14.12 -4.25 -3.44
C GLU A 9 13.25 -4.78 -2.31
N LEU A 10 13.24 -6.10 -2.07
CA LEU A 10 12.42 -6.67 -0.99
C LEU A 10 12.91 -6.24 0.39
N HIS A 11 14.23 -6.17 0.58
CA HIS A 11 14.80 -5.74 1.85
C HIS A 11 14.53 -4.25 2.11
N GLU A 12 14.61 -3.43 1.07
CA GLU A 12 14.26 -2.00 1.15
C GLU A 12 12.76 -1.82 1.43
N TRP A 13 11.89 -2.58 0.76
CA TRP A 13 10.44 -2.57 1.00
C TRP A 13 10.08 -3.04 2.41
N GLU A 14 10.72 -4.11 2.90
CA GLU A 14 10.48 -4.61 4.26
C GLU A 14 10.96 -3.63 5.32
N THR A 15 12.11 -2.99 5.09
CA THR A 15 12.62 -1.93 5.97
C THR A 15 11.63 -0.78 6.04
N ARG A 16 11.20 -0.27 4.89
CA ARG A 16 10.24 0.85 4.81
C ARG A 16 8.90 0.49 5.45
N TRP A 17 8.40 -0.72 5.26
CA TRP A 17 7.17 -1.17 5.92
C TRP A 17 7.32 -1.27 7.45
N GLN A 18 8.48 -1.72 7.95
CA GLN A 18 8.74 -1.71 9.40
C GLN A 18 8.83 -0.29 9.98
N GLU A 19 9.28 0.69 9.21
CA GLU A 19 9.30 2.10 9.61
C GLU A 19 7.89 2.70 9.68
N LEU A 20 6.98 2.29 8.79
CA LEU A 20 5.58 2.76 8.78
C LEU A 20 4.73 2.15 9.92
N LYS A 21 5.02 0.91 10.34
CA LYS A 21 4.28 0.22 11.41
C LYS A 21 4.12 1.02 12.71
N PRO A 22 5.19 1.56 13.34
CA PRO A 22 5.03 2.38 14.54
C PRO A 22 4.28 3.68 14.26
N LEU A 23 4.43 4.28 13.07
CA LEU A 23 3.71 5.49 12.69
C LEU A 23 2.20 5.27 12.61
N PHE A 24 1.75 4.08 12.18
CA PHE A 24 0.33 3.72 12.25
C PHE A 24 -0.23 3.66 13.68
N GLU A 25 0.59 3.35 14.68
CA GLU A 25 0.18 3.36 16.09
C GLU A 25 0.12 4.78 16.66
N GLU A 26 0.97 5.68 16.17
CA GLU A 26 1.02 7.09 16.58
C GLU A 26 -0.06 7.93 15.89
N ASP A 27 -0.16 7.83 14.57
CA ASP A 27 -1.10 8.54 13.71
C ASP A 27 -1.43 7.72 12.47
N ALA A 28 -2.40 6.82 12.59
CA ALA A 28 -2.87 6.03 11.46
C ALA A 28 -3.41 6.89 10.31
N ALA A 29 -4.05 8.03 10.64
CA ALA A 29 -4.64 8.89 9.63
C ALA A 29 -3.56 9.60 8.80
N GLY A 30 -2.56 10.17 9.46
CA GLY A 30 -1.42 10.82 8.79
C GLY A 30 -0.49 9.85 8.07
N THR A 31 -0.42 8.59 8.53
CA THR A 31 0.45 7.56 7.93
C THR A 31 -0.18 6.87 6.71
N LEU A 32 -1.52 6.79 6.66
CA LEU A 32 -2.23 6.06 5.61
C LEU A 32 -1.90 6.54 4.18
N PRO A 33 -1.84 7.85 3.87
CA PRO A 33 -1.45 8.34 2.55
C PRO A 33 -0.03 7.92 2.15
N GLU A 34 0.94 8.08 3.06
CA GLU A 34 2.34 7.71 2.80
C GLU A 34 2.48 6.21 2.54
N ALA A 35 1.73 5.39 3.27
CA ALA A 35 1.69 3.95 3.04
C ALA A 35 1.03 3.58 1.71
N CYS A 36 -0.01 4.30 1.29
CA CYS A 36 -0.62 4.12 -0.03
C CYS A 36 0.39 4.43 -1.13
N ASP A 37 1.10 5.56 -1.05
CA ASP A 37 2.11 5.94 -2.06
C ASP A 37 3.23 4.90 -2.18
N PHE A 38 3.67 4.35 -1.04
CA PHE A 38 4.66 3.28 -1.03
C PHE A 38 4.14 2.02 -1.73
N VAL A 39 2.95 1.55 -1.38
CA VAL A 39 2.35 0.36 -1.99
C VAL A 39 2.07 0.58 -3.48
N GLU A 40 1.67 1.79 -3.89
CA GLU A 40 1.48 2.16 -5.28
C GLU A 40 2.78 2.02 -6.10
N GLN A 41 3.88 2.53 -5.55
CA GLN A 41 5.19 2.41 -6.16
C GLN A 41 5.55 0.93 -6.35
N THR A 42 5.39 0.13 -5.30
CA THR A 42 5.63 -1.32 -5.33
C THR A 42 4.77 -2.03 -6.39
N LEU A 43 3.50 -1.66 -6.50
CA LEU A 43 2.57 -2.19 -7.50
C LEU A 43 3.03 -1.86 -8.93
N ARG A 44 3.39 -0.60 -9.19
CA ARG A 44 3.90 -0.17 -10.50
C ARG A 44 5.24 -0.81 -10.86
N GLU A 45 6.13 -1.01 -9.89
CA GLU A 45 7.39 -1.76 -10.07
C GLU A 45 7.14 -3.21 -10.50
N ARG A 46 5.95 -3.76 -10.23
CA ARG A 46 5.51 -5.10 -10.64
C ARG A 46 4.60 -5.11 -11.87
N GLU A 47 4.50 -3.99 -12.59
CA GLU A 47 3.59 -3.82 -13.73
C GLU A 47 2.10 -4.03 -13.37
N LEU A 48 1.77 -3.96 -12.07
CA LEU A 48 0.41 -4.04 -11.52
C LEU A 48 -0.12 -2.62 -11.32
N ASP A 49 -0.31 -1.88 -12.41
CA ASP A 49 -0.69 -0.47 -12.30
C ASP A 49 -2.13 -0.31 -11.80
N PRO A 50 -2.35 0.32 -10.62
CA PRO A 50 -3.68 0.44 -10.05
C PRO A 50 -4.58 1.39 -10.83
N ASP A 51 -4.06 2.21 -11.76
CA ASP A 51 -4.82 3.10 -12.63
C ASP A 51 -5.21 2.42 -13.96
N THR A 52 -4.56 1.30 -14.34
CA THR A 52 -4.99 0.53 -15.51
C THR A 52 -6.40 -0.05 -15.32
N THR A 53 -7.18 0.05 -16.40
CA THR A 53 -8.66 -0.03 -16.49
C THR A 53 -9.38 -0.80 -15.36
N PRO A 54 -10.37 -0.18 -14.67
CA PRO A 54 -11.28 -0.91 -13.79
C PRO A 54 -12.05 -1.96 -14.61
N GLY A 55 -11.68 -3.24 -14.49
CA GLY A 55 -12.30 -4.28 -15.31
C GLY A 55 -11.90 -5.71 -14.96
N GLU A 56 -10.66 -5.94 -14.51
CA GLU A 56 -10.28 -7.20 -13.88
C GLU A 56 -10.31 -7.02 -12.36
N PRO A 57 -11.18 -7.74 -11.64
CA PRO A 57 -11.20 -7.72 -10.19
C PRO A 57 -10.00 -8.52 -9.68
N ASP A 58 -8.83 -7.90 -9.70
CA ASP A 58 -7.75 -8.36 -8.85
C ASP A 58 -8.10 -7.88 -7.43
N GLU A 59 -8.38 -8.84 -6.54
CA GLU A 59 -8.71 -8.57 -5.13
C GLU A 59 -7.64 -7.68 -4.48
N LEU A 60 -6.39 -7.79 -4.94
CA LEU A 60 -5.27 -6.93 -4.55
C LEU A 60 -5.51 -5.46 -4.91
N LEU A 61 -5.81 -5.18 -6.18
CA LEU A 61 -5.99 -3.82 -6.67
C LEU A 61 -7.27 -3.19 -6.11
N SER A 62 -8.30 -3.99 -5.88
CA SER A 62 -9.52 -3.53 -5.22
C SER A 62 -9.25 -3.12 -3.77
N ALA A 63 -8.47 -3.91 -3.02
CA ALA A 63 -8.07 -3.58 -1.66
C ALA A 63 -7.21 -2.32 -1.60
N TYR A 64 -6.23 -2.19 -2.52
CA TYR A 64 -5.42 -0.99 -2.65
C TYR A 64 -6.27 0.26 -2.92
N ARG A 65 -7.18 0.20 -3.90
CA ARG A 65 -8.05 1.35 -4.26
C ARG A 65 -8.96 1.78 -3.11
N ALA A 66 -9.50 0.83 -2.34
CA ALA A 66 -10.31 1.15 -1.17
C ALA A 66 -9.50 1.88 -0.08
N ALA A 67 -8.26 1.46 0.14
CA ALA A 67 -7.36 2.15 1.06
C ALA A 67 -6.95 3.54 0.53
N ARG A 68 -6.64 3.65 -0.77
CA ARG A 68 -6.31 4.92 -1.42
C ARG A 68 -7.45 5.93 -1.34
N GLU A 69 -8.69 5.49 -1.55
CA GLU A 69 -9.87 6.37 -1.41
C GLU A 69 -9.97 6.94 0.00
N THR A 70 -9.68 6.13 1.02
CA THR A 70 -9.67 6.57 2.42
C THR A 70 -8.54 7.56 2.68
N ALA A 71 -7.33 7.29 2.17
CA ALA A 71 -6.21 8.22 2.24
C ALA A 71 -6.52 9.56 1.55
N ASP A 72 -7.08 9.53 0.34
CA ASP A 72 -7.43 10.75 -0.39
C ASP A 72 -8.46 11.59 0.39
N ARG A 73 -9.39 10.98 1.11
CA ARG A 73 -10.35 11.70 1.99
C ARG A 73 -9.61 12.39 3.13
N ILE A 74 -8.64 11.72 3.75
CA ILE A 74 -7.81 12.30 4.81
C ILE A 74 -6.97 13.47 4.28
N GLU A 75 -6.34 13.32 3.11
CA GLU A 75 -5.55 14.39 2.46
C GLU A 75 -6.41 15.60 2.08
N ARG A 76 -7.66 15.37 1.70
CA ARG A 76 -8.67 16.42 1.48
C ARG A 76 -9.13 17.11 2.78
N GLY A 77 -8.67 16.65 3.93
CA GLY A 77 -9.08 17.14 5.25
C GLY A 77 -10.50 16.74 5.63
N GLU A 78 -11.04 15.68 5.03
CA GLU A 78 -12.35 15.15 5.39
C GLU A 78 -12.30 14.37 6.70
N VAL A 79 -13.43 14.34 7.41
CA VAL A 79 -13.59 13.50 8.59
C VAL A 79 -13.82 12.06 8.13
N VAL A 80 -12.85 11.20 8.42
CA VAL A 80 -12.89 9.76 8.17
C VAL A 80 -13.07 9.04 9.49
N ASP A 81 -13.91 8.01 9.52
CA ASP A 81 -14.14 7.24 10.74
C ASP A 81 -12.89 6.41 11.09
N PRO A 82 -12.49 6.32 12.36
CA PRO A 82 -11.38 5.47 12.78
C PRO A 82 -11.51 4.00 12.33
N GLY A 83 -12.74 3.49 12.20
CA GLY A 83 -13.01 2.16 11.67
C GLY A 83 -12.68 2.02 10.18
N ASP A 84 -12.97 3.04 9.37
CA ASP A 84 -12.60 3.08 7.95
C ASP A 84 -11.07 3.15 7.80
N ILE A 85 -10.40 3.94 8.64
CA ILE A 85 -8.92 4.03 8.66
C ILE A 85 -8.32 2.67 9.00
N ALA A 86 -8.82 2.01 10.06
CA ALA A 86 -8.33 0.68 10.44
C ALA A 86 -8.54 -0.35 9.32
N ALA A 87 -9.68 -0.33 8.65
CA ALA A 87 -9.96 -1.19 7.50
C ALA A 87 -9.01 -0.90 6.32
N ALA A 88 -8.72 0.37 6.05
CA ALA A 88 -7.77 0.76 5.00
C ALA A 88 -6.33 0.29 5.30
N VAL A 89 -5.89 0.39 6.56
CA VAL A 89 -4.58 -0.14 6.99
C VAL A 89 -4.51 -1.66 6.81
N ASP A 90 -5.58 -2.38 7.17
CA ASP A 90 -5.63 -3.83 7.02
C ASP A 90 -5.61 -4.25 5.53
N ASN A 91 -6.35 -3.54 4.68
CA ASN A 91 -6.31 -3.72 3.23
C ASN A 91 -4.91 -3.52 2.65
N LEU A 92 -4.21 -2.44 3.03
CA LEU A 92 -2.82 -2.20 2.59
C LEU A 92 -1.88 -3.31 3.05
N ARG A 93 -2.04 -3.79 4.29
CA ARG A 93 -1.24 -4.90 4.80
C ARG A 93 -1.45 -6.16 3.99
N ALA A 94 -2.70 -6.52 3.68
CA ALA A 94 -3.04 -7.68 2.85
C ALA A 94 -2.43 -7.57 1.44
N VAL A 95 -2.44 -6.36 0.86
CA VAL A 95 -1.81 -6.09 -0.43
C VAL A 95 -0.29 -6.32 -0.36
N TYR A 96 0.36 -5.72 0.63
CA TYR A 96 1.79 -5.87 0.85
C TYR A 96 2.20 -7.33 1.06
N GLU A 97 1.44 -8.09 1.87
CA GLU A 97 1.69 -9.50 2.13
C GLU A 97 1.57 -10.35 0.86
N THR A 98 0.57 -10.09 0.02
CA THR A 98 0.41 -10.75 -1.27
C THR A 98 1.59 -10.45 -2.22
N LEU A 99 2.00 -9.19 -2.30
CA LEU A 99 3.15 -8.77 -3.12
C LEU A 99 4.46 -9.45 -2.68
N ARG A 100 4.61 -9.67 -1.36
CA ARG A 100 5.73 -10.44 -0.78
C ARG A 100 5.62 -11.93 -1.08
N ALA A 101 4.43 -12.52 -1.00
CA ALA A 101 4.19 -13.94 -1.22
C ALA A 101 4.46 -14.36 -2.68
N THR A 102 4.01 -13.58 -3.66
CA THR A 102 4.20 -13.85 -5.10
C THR A 102 5.67 -13.98 -5.52
N ARG A 103 6.63 -13.46 -4.74
CA ARG A 103 8.08 -13.57 -5.01
C ARG A 103 8.70 -14.92 -4.59
N SER A 104 8.01 -15.71 -3.78
CA SER A 104 8.53 -17.01 -3.27
C SER A 104 8.23 -18.20 -4.20
N GLY A 105 7.60 -17.95 -5.36
CA GLY A 105 7.16 -18.97 -6.33
C GLY A 105 8.08 -19.08 -7.55
#